data_AF-A0A2T7NWS8-F1
#
_entry.id   AF-A0A2T7NWS8-F1
#
_cell.length_a   1.000
_cell.length_b   1.000
_cell.length_c   1.000
_cell.angle_alpha   90.00
_cell.angle_beta   90.00
_cell.angle_gamma   90.00
#
_symmetry.space_group_name_H-M   'P 1'
#
loop_
_entity.id
_entity.type
_entity.pdbx_description
1 polymer ?
#
loop_
_entity_poly.entity_id
_entity_poly.type
_entity_poly.pdbx_seq_one_letter_code
_entity_poly.pdbx_strand_id
1 'polypeptide(L)'
;MGAHVSRTDFEWVYTEEPHATRRKEILEKHPEVKKLYGPDPKLKVIVTLMVLIQASFDIAIWYYFGTKALVYFCSGTFLAMGVHPLAGHFISEHYMFVKGYETYSYYGPLNLLTWNVGYHNEHHDFPYIAGSRLPEVRKIAPEYYENLPYHTSWVKVLWDFVLNPDIGPYARIRRHPKLETESVEVGAS
;
A
#
# COMPACT_ATOMS: atom_id res chain seq x y z
N MET A 1 0.58 28.30 9.82
CA MET A 1 -0.71 28.32 9.09
C MET A 1 -0.97 26.89 8.64
N GLY A 2 -1.98 26.23 9.22
CA GLY A 2 -2.29 24.83 8.91
C GLY A 2 -3.03 24.73 7.58
N ALA A 3 -2.86 23.62 6.87
CA ALA A 3 -3.68 23.30 5.71
C ALA A 3 -5.15 23.21 6.15
N HIS A 4 -6.02 24.01 5.54
CA HIS A 4 -7.47 23.92 5.75
C HIS A 4 -8.01 22.78 4.90
N VAL A 5 -8.49 21.72 5.52
CA VAL A 5 -9.10 20.58 4.81
C VAL A 5 -10.49 21.00 4.34
N SER A 6 -10.84 20.82 3.06
CA SER A 6 -12.18 21.22 2.57
C SER A 6 -13.27 20.28 3.06
N ARG A 7 -12.92 19.00 3.27
CA ARG A 7 -13.81 17.95 3.77
C ARG A 7 -13.66 17.75 5.28
N THR A 8 -14.79 17.67 5.97
CA THR A 8 -14.86 17.43 7.42
C THR A 8 -15.52 16.09 7.79
N ASP A 9 -15.93 15.29 6.80
CA ASP A 9 -16.70 14.07 6.96
C ASP A 9 -16.14 12.88 6.15
N PHE A 10 -16.37 11.67 6.67
CA PHE A 10 -16.01 10.41 6.02
C PHE A 10 -17.10 9.98 5.04
N GLU A 11 -16.72 9.26 3.99
CA GLU A 11 -17.71 8.58 3.14
C GLU A 11 -18.12 7.26 3.81
N TRP A 12 -19.42 7.02 3.96
CA TRP A 12 -19.93 5.79 4.56
C TRP A 12 -20.48 4.85 3.48
N VAL A 13 -20.05 3.59 3.50
CA VAL A 13 -20.56 2.56 2.60
C VAL A 13 -21.11 1.37 3.38
N TYR A 14 -22.10 0.71 2.80
CA TYR A 14 -22.73 -0.51 3.33
C TYR A 14 -22.25 -1.78 2.62
N THR A 15 -21.34 -1.63 1.65
CA THR A 15 -20.74 -2.74 0.91
C THR A 15 -19.53 -3.30 1.64
N GLU A 16 -19.36 -4.62 1.58
CA GLU A 16 -18.16 -5.29 2.07
C GLU A 16 -16.89 -4.81 1.34
N GLU A 17 -15.73 -5.11 1.92
CA GLU A 17 -14.44 -4.87 1.27
C GLU A 17 -14.33 -5.68 -0.04
N PRO A 18 -14.00 -5.04 -1.18
CA PRO A 18 -13.99 -5.71 -2.47
C PRO A 18 -12.89 -6.77 -2.58
N HIS A 19 -11.83 -6.68 -1.77
CA HIS A 19 -10.63 -7.50 -1.86
C HIS A 19 -10.90 -8.99 -1.61
N ALA A 20 -11.69 -9.32 -0.58
CA ALA A 20 -12.02 -10.70 -0.28
C ALA A 20 -12.86 -11.37 -1.38
N THR A 21 -13.85 -10.65 -1.90
CA THR A 21 -14.71 -11.10 -3.00
C THR A 21 -13.90 -11.26 -4.28
N ARG A 22 -13.10 -10.26 -4.65
CA ARG A 22 -12.26 -10.29 -5.86
C ARG A 22 -11.22 -11.40 -5.80
N ARG A 23 -10.58 -11.65 -4.65
CA ARG A 23 -9.70 -12.81 -4.44
C ARG A 23 -10.43 -14.12 -4.78
N LYS A 24 -11.65 -14.31 -4.27
CA LYS A 24 -12.41 -15.54 -4.51
C LYS A 24 -12.69 -15.73 -6.01
N GLU A 25 -13.19 -14.69 -6.68
CA GLU A 25 -13.49 -14.73 -8.10
C GLU A 25 -12.24 -14.99 -8.97
N ILE A 26 -11.11 -14.34 -8.64
CA ILE A 26 -9.84 -14.58 -9.32
C ILE A 26 -9.38 -16.03 -9.12
N LEU A 27 -9.44 -16.57 -7.89
CA LEU A 27 -9.00 -17.95 -7.64
C LEU A 27 -9.91 -19.02 -8.29
N GLU A 28 -11.17 -18.70 -8.54
CA GLU A 28 -12.10 -19.55 -9.28
C GLU A 28 -11.80 -19.56 -10.77
N LYS A 29 -11.54 -18.39 -11.38
CA LYS A 29 -11.26 -18.28 -12.83
C LYS A 29 -9.80 -18.59 -13.21
N HIS A 30 -8.87 -18.25 -12.32
CA HIS A 30 -7.41 -18.30 -12.52
C HIS A 30 -6.73 -19.08 -11.38
N PRO A 31 -6.99 -20.39 -11.23
CA PRO A 31 -6.44 -21.19 -10.15
C PRO A 31 -4.90 -21.26 -10.14
N GLU A 32 -4.24 -21.00 -11.26
CA GLU A 32 -2.78 -20.92 -11.39
C GLU A 32 -2.15 -19.81 -10.55
N VAL A 33 -2.90 -18.78 -10.14
CA VAL A 33 -2.45 -17.75 -9.19
C VAL A 33 -1.98 -18.40 -7.87
N LYS A 34 -2.55 -19.56 -7.50
CA LYS A 34 -2.12 -20.32 -6.32
C LYS A 34 -0.64 -20.73 -6.36
N LYS A 35 -0.05 -20.87 -7.56
CA LYS A 35 1.38 -21.20 -7.74
C LYS A 35 2.31 -20.07 -7.30
N LEU A 36 1.80 -18.84 -7.19
CA LEU A 36 2.57 -17.66 -6.79
C LEU A 36 2.66 -17.50 -5.25
N TYR A 37 1.95 -18.33 -4.48
CA TYR A 37 1.94 -18.22 -3.02
C TYR A 37 3.30 -18.52 -2.39
N GLY A 38 3.50 -17.94 -1.22
CA GLY A 38 4.66 -18.18 -0.37
C GLY A 38 5.73 -17.10 -0.46
N PRO A 39 6.86 -17.30 0.22
CA PRO A 39 7.98 -16.36 0.21
C PRO A 39 8.81 -16.44 -1.07
N ASP A 40 9.48 -15.35 -1.41
CA ASP A 40 10.51 -15.35 -2.46
C ASP A 40 11.86 -15.81 -1.88
N PRO A 41 12.43 -16.94 -2.31
CA PRO A 41 13.71 -17.42 -1.79
C PRO A 41 14.89 -16.51 -2.13
N LYS A 42 14.77 -15.62 -3.13
CA LYS A 42 15.81 -14.62 -3.45
C LYS A 42 15.88 -13.51 -2.41
N LEU A 43 14.76 -13.24 -1.72
CA LEU A 43 14.66 -12.16 -0.75
C LEU A 43 15.69 -12.32 0.37
N LYS A 44 15.94 -13.55 0.86
CA LYS A 44 16.95 -13.81 1.90
C LYS A 44 18.35 -13.40 1.48
N VAL A 45 18.70 -13.59 0.20
CA VAL A 45 20.03 -13.26 -0.34
C VAL A 45 20.13 -11.75 -0.53
N ILE A 46 19.10 -11.14 -1.13
CA ILE A 46 19.04 -9.68 -1.34
C ILE A 46 19.14 -8.95 0.00
N VAL A 47 18.33 -9.32 0.99
CA VAL A 47 18.33 -8.70 2.31
C VAL A 47 19.67 -8.88 3.01
N THR A 48 20.26 -10.08 2.96
CA THR A 48 21.61 -10.32 3.52
C THR A 48 22.64 -9.40 2.87
N LEU A 49 22.64 -9.27 1.54
CA LEU A 49 23.56 -8.37 0.82
C LEU A 49 23.32 -6.90 1.21
N MET A 50 22.07 -6.45 1.31
CA MET A 50 21.75 -5.09 1.73
C MET A 50 22.27 -4.79 3.13
N VAL A 51 22.08 -5.71 4.08
CA VAL A 51 22.57 -5.55 5.45
C VAL A 51 24.10 -5.49 5.48
N LEU A 52 24.78 -6.34 4.70
CA LEU A 52 26.24 -6.30 4.61
C LEU A 52 26.76 -4.98 4.03
N ILE A 53 26.11 -4.47 2.97
CA ILE A 53 26.45 -3.18 2.36
C ILE A 53 26.22 -2.04 3.36
N GLN A 54 25.06 -2.00 4.01
CA GLN A 54 24.72 -1.00 5.04
C GLN A 54 25.75 -1.02 6.17
N ALA A 55 26.04 -2.19 6.74
CA ALA A 55 27.02 -2.33 7.83
C ALA A 55 28.43 -1.91 7.39
N SER A 56 28.86 -2.29 6.17
CA SER A 56 30.18 -1.90 5.65
C SER A 56 30.28 -0.39 5.47
N PHE A 57 29.23 0.23 4.95
CA PHE A 57 29.15 1.68 4.81
C PHE A 57 29.21 2.38 6.17
N ASP A 58 28.43 1.93 7.15
CA ASP A 58 28.40 2.51 8.48
C ASP A 58 29.75 2.36 9.21
N ILE A 59 30.42 1.21 9.06
CA ILE A 59 31.78 0.99 9.58
C ILE A 59 32.78 1.95 8.92
N ALA A 60 32.71 2.13 7.60
CA ALA A 60 33.59 3.06 6.90
C ALA A 60 33.37 4.50 7.38
N ILE A 61 32.11 4.93 7.51
CA ILE A 61 31.77 6.26 8.01
C ILE A 61 32.26 6.46 9.43
N TRP A 62 32.07 5.46 10.30
CA TRP A 62 32.57 5.51 11.66
C TRP A 62 34.10 5.61 11.71
N TYR A 63 34.81 4.86 10.87
CA TYR A 63 36.27 4.87 10.81
C TYR A 63 36.83 6.23 10.37
N TYR A 64 36.25 6.84 9.33
CA TYR A 64 36.75 8.10 8.77
C TYR A 64 36.22 9.37 9.46
N PHE A 65 35.01 9.34 10.01
CA PHE A 65 34.30 10.53 10.53
C PHE A 65 33.87 10.42 12.00
N GLY A 66 34.08 9.27 12.62
CA GLY A 66 33.80 9.02 14.04
C GLY A 66 32.32 8.91 14.37
N THR A 67 32.03 8.69 15.66
CA THR A 67 30.67 8.43 16.17
C THR A 67 29.68 9.57 15.94
N LYS A 68 30.15 10.82 15.87
CA LYS A 68 29.27 11.98 15.63
C LYS A 68 28.56 11.89 14.28
N ALA A 69 29.22 11.37 13.25
CA ALA A 69 28.62 11.18 11.93
C ALA A 69 27.50 10.13 11.96
N LEU A 70 27.69 9.02 12.69
CA LEU A 70 26.63 8.02 12.86
C LEU A 70 25.42 8.57 13.63
N VAL A 71 25.65 9.33 14.70
CA VAL A 71 24.57 9.99 15.46
C VAL A 71 23.80 10.95 14.55
N TYR A 72 24.50 11.70 13.71
CA TYR A 72 23.89 12.60 12.73
C TYR A 72 23.00 11.83 11.73
N PHE A 73 23.46 10.70 11.17
CA PHE A 73 22.64 9.89 10.26
C PHE A 73 21.40 9.31 10.94
N CYS A 74 21.55 8.71 12.12
CA CYS A 74 20.40 8.20 12.89
C CYS A 74 19.40 9.31 13.21
N SER A 75 19.89 10.51 13.56
CA SER A 75 19.04 11.68 13.81
C SER A 75 18.33 12.17 12.54
N GLY A 76 19.04 12.12 11.39
CA GLY A 76 18.51 12.50 10.09
C GLY A 76 17.33 11.66 9.63
N THR A 77 17.27 10.38 10.00
CA THR A 77 16.12 9.50 9.68
C THR A 77 14.79 10.06 10.19
N PHE A 78 14.78 10.70 11.36
CA PHE A 78 13.57 11.32 11.91
C PHE A 78 13.11 12.56 11.11
N LEU A 79 14.02 13.22 10.39
CA LEU A 79 13.72 14.35 9.52
C LEU A 79 13.32 13.89 8.10
N ALA A 80 13.86 12.75 7.66
CA ALA A 80 13.63 12.20 6.32
C ALA A 80 12.27 11.51 6.12
N MET A 81 11.55 11.16 7.20
CA MET A 81 10.20 10.57 7.12
C MET A 81 9.09 11.56 6.69
N GLY A 82 9.45 12.80 6.30
CA GLY A 82 8.53 13.83 5.82
C GLY A 82 8.13 13.67 4.34
N VAL A 83 8.33 14.73 3.55
CA VAL A 83 7.90 14.86 2.12
C VAL A 83 8.78 14.03 1.16
N HIS A 84 9.19 12.83 1.56
CA HIS A 84 9.94 11.95 0.70
C HIS A 84 9.02 11.44 -0.43
N PRO A 85 9.45 11.41 -1.71
CA PRO A 85 8.62 10.95 -2.82
C PRO A 85 7.94 9.58 -2.60
N LEU A 86 8.62 8.67 -1.90
CA LEU A 86 8.08 7.35 -1.55
C LEU A 86 6.94 7.44 -0.53
N ALA A 87 6.90 8.44 0.36
CA ALA A 87 5.83 8.59 1.35
C ALA A 87 4.44 8.75 0.70
N GLY A 88 4.39 9.14 -0.58
CA GLY A 88 3.15 9.14 -1.35
C GLY A 88 2.49 7.76 -1.49
N HIS A 89 3.22 6.65 -1.31
CA HIS A 89 2.58 5.32 -1.30
C HIS A 89 1.60 5.21 -0.13
N PHE A 90 1.96 5.64 1.08
CA PHE A 90 1.06 5.58 2.24
C PHE A 90 -0.21 6.38 2.00
N ILE A 91 -0.11 7.50 1.28
CA ILE A 91 -1.27 8.33 0.95
C ILE A 91 -2.12 7.66 -0.14
N SER A 92 -1.48 7.21 -1.21
CA SER A 92 -2.08 6.48 -2.34
C SER A 92 -2.89 5.28 -1.86
N GLU A 93 -2.44 4.61 -0.80
CA GLU A 93 -3.00 3.34 -0.34
C GLU A 93 -4.18 3.51 0.64
N HIS A 94 -4.31 4.70 1.26
CA HIS A 94 -5.22 4.89 2.40
C HIS A 94 -6.09 6.14 2.31
N TYR A 95 -6.09 6.86 1.18
CA TYR A 95 -6.96 7.99 0.94
C TYR A 95 -7.66 7.87 -0.41
N MET A 96 -8.88 8.36 -0.45
CA MET A 96 -9.80 8.30 -1.58
C MET A 96 -9.55 9.49 -2.51
N PHE A 97 -8.88 9.22 -3.64
CA PHE A 97 -8.67 10.18 -4.73
C PHE A 97 -9.84 10.21 -5.73
N VAL A 98 -10.58 9.11 -5.82
CA VAL A 98 -11.79 8.93 -6.63
C VAL A 98 -12.88 8.39 -5.72
N LYS A 99 -14.06 9.02 -5.73
CA LYS A 99 -15.17 8.65 -4.86
C LYS A 99 -15.53 7.17 -5.04
N GLY A 100 -15.64 6.43 -3.94
CA GLY A 100 -15.98 5.00 -3.94
C GLY A 100 -14.80 4.04 -4.00
N TYR A 101 -13.57 4.53 -4.19
CA TYR A 101 -12.36 3.70 -4.25
C TYR A 101 -11.45 3.94 -3.03
N GLU A 102 -11.16 2.87 -2.31
CA GLU A 102 -10.51 2.92 -0.99
C GLU A 102 -8.99 2.90 -1.08
N THR A 103 -8.47 2.19 -2.07
CA THR A 103 -7.04 1.98 -2.23
C THR A 103 -6.67 1.88 -3.70
N TYR A 104 -5.43 2.25 -3.99
CA TYR A 104 -4.95 2.47 -5.34
C TYR A 104 -3.62 1.76 -5.51
N SER A 105 -3.52 1.00 -6.59
CA SER A 105 -2.22 0.53 -7.03
C SER A 105 -1.45 1.68 -7.69
N TYR A 106 -0.14 1.55 -7.70
CA TYR A 106 0.82 2.41 -8.34
C TYR A 106 1.62 1.60 -9.35
N TYR A 107 1.62 2.03 -10.61
CA TYR A 107 2.34 1.40 -11.72
C TYR A 107 3.38 2.34 -12.31
N GLY A 108 4.25 2.87 -11.45
CA GLY A 108 5.35 3.75 -11.86
C GLY A 108 6.74 3.18 -11.53
N PRO A 109 7.80 3.89 -11.94
CA PRO A 109 9.18 3.39 -11.88
C PRO A 109 9.69 3.16 -10.46
N LEU A 110 9.13 3.84 -9.46
CA LEU A 110 9.52 3.69 -8.05
C LEU A 110 9.26 2.27 -7.50
N ASN A 111 8.42 1.46 -8.15
CA ASN A 111 8.25 0.05 -7.81
C ASN A 111 9.56 -0.75 -7.86
N LEU A 112 10.50 -0.35 -8.73
CA LEU A 112 11.82 -0.96 -8.80
C LEU A 112 12.60 -0.80 -7.49
N LEU A 113 12.45 0.36 -6.84
CA LEU A 113 13.14 0.69 -5.58
C LEU A 113 12.40 0.16 -4.36
N THR A 114 11.08 -0.04 -4.48
CA THR A 114 10.22 -0.46 -3.37
C THR A 114 9.71 -1.89 -3.50
N TRP A 115 10.40 -2.75 -4.26
CA TRP A 115 10.04 -4.16 -4.45
C TRP A 115 8.56 -4.40 -4.78
N ASN A 116 8.03 -3.58 -5.70
CA ASN A 116 6.64 -3.65 -6.16
C ASN A 116 5.57 -3.41 -5.08
N VAL A 117 5.87 -2.70 -3.98
CA VAL A 117 4.85 -2.34 -2.97
C VAL A 117 3.65 -1.61 -3.58
N GLY A 118 3.84 -0.90 -4.69
CA GLY A 118 2.77 -0.21 -5.40
C GLY A 118 1.70 -1.13 -6.00
N TYR A 119 1.93 -2.45 -6.13
CA TYR A 119 0.87 -3.38 -6.53
C TYR A 119 -0.07 -3.66 -5.36
N HIS A 120 -0.73 -2.61 -4.88
CA HIS A 120 -1.37 -2.59 -3.57
C HIS A 120 -2.74 -3.26 -3.57
N ASN A 121 -3.56 -3.07 -4.62
CA ASN A 121 -4.80 -3.83 -4.77
C ASN A 121 -4.49 -5.34 -4.86
N GLU A 122 -3.49 -5.70 -5.65
CA GLU A 122 -3.03 -7.08 -5.80
C GLU A 122 -2.53 -7.64 -4.47
N HIS A 123 -1.83 -6.84 -3.67
CA HIS A 123 -1.38 -7.21 -2.33
C HIS A 123 -2.55 -7.47 -1.37
N HIS A 124 -3.54 -6.58 -1.32
CA HIS A 124 -4.72 -6.75 -0.48
C HIS A 124 -5.57 -7.95 -0.90
N ASP A 125 -5.67 -8.21 -2.20
CA ASP A 125 -6.34 -9.40 -2.70
C ASP A 125 -5.56 -10.66 -2.30
N PHE A 126 -4.22 -10.64 -2.41
CA PHE A 126 -3.33 -11.77 -2.18
C PHE A 126 -2.17 -11.48 -1.22
N PRO A 127 -2.42 -11.32 0.09
CA PRO A 127 -1.39 -10.91 1.06
C PRO A 127 -0.28 -11.95 1.26
N TYR A 128 -0.49 -13.19 0.82
CA TYR A 128 0.47 -14.29 0.92
C TYR A 128 1.28 -14.53 -0.36
N ILE A 129 1.11 -13.68 -1.38
CA ILE A 129 1.97 -13.66 -2.56
C ILE A 129 3.07 -12.61 -2.32
N ALA A 130 4.34 -13.01 -2.44
CA ALA A 130 5.46 -12.10 -2.29
C ALA A 130 5.39 -10.91 -3.28
N GLY A 131 5.82 -9.71 -2.85
CA GLY A 131 5.81 -8.48 -3.65
C GLY A 131 6.46 -8.61 -5.03
N SER A 132 7.56 -9.38 -5.12
CA SER A 132 8.25 -9.67 -6.39
C SER A 132 7.39 -10.40 -7.43
N ARG A 133 6.29 -11.03 -7.00
CA ARG A 133 5.36 -11.80 -7.84
C ARG A 133 3.99 -11.14 -8.04
N LEU A 134 3.70 -10.02 -7.38
CA LEU A 134 2.46 -9.27 -7.58
C LEU A 134 2.26 -8.77 -9.03
N PRO A 135 3.31 -8.40 -9.80
CA PRO A 135 3.14 -8.10 -11.22
C PRO A 135 2.57 -9.27 -12.02
N GLU A 136 2.87 -10.51 -11.64
CA GLU A 136 2.34 -11.70 -12.30
C GLU A 136 0.85 -11.91 -12.00
N VAL A 137 0.39 -11.56 -10.79
CA VAL A 137 -1.05 -11.58 -10.46
C VAL A 137 -1.83 -10.69 -11.43
N ARG A 138 -1.36 -9.45 -11.62
CA ARG A 138 -1.99 -8.51 -12.56
C ARG A 138 -1.97 -9.03 -14.00
N LYS A 139 -0.89 -9.69 -14.43
CA LYS A 139 -0.80 -10.26 -15.78
C LYS A 139 -1.73 -11.45 -16.00
N ILE A 140 -1.95 -12.27 -14.98
CA ILE A 140 -2.84 -13.45 -15.06
C ILE A 140 -4.31 -13.02 -15.08
N ALA A 141 -4.67 -12.04 -14.25
CA ALA A 141 -6.07 -11.62 -14.06
C ALA A 141 -6.27 -10.12 -14.36
N PRO A 142 -5.87 -9.61 -15.55
CA PRO A 142 -5.88 -8.18 -15.86
C PRO A 142 -7.28 -7.56 -15.82
N GLU A 143 -8.32 -8.32 -16.15
CA GLU A 143 -9.70 -7.86 -16.20
C GLU A 143 -10.23 -7.35 -14.85
N TYR A 144 -9.60 -7.78 -13.75
CA TYR A 144 -9.94 -7.36 -12.39
C TYR A 144 -9.24 -6.06 -11.96
N TYR A 145 -8.20 -5.63 -12.67
CA TYR A 145 -7.37 -4.48 -12.28
C TYR A 145 -7.24 -3.38 -13.34
N GLU A 146 -7.63 -3.63 -14.60
CA GLU A 146 -7.54 -2.61 -15.68
C GLU A 146 -8.53 -1.45 -15.49
N ASN A 147 -9.69 -1.73 -14.89
CA ASN A 147 -10.74 -0.72 -14.66
C ASN A 147 -10.65 -0.05 -13.28
N LEU A 148 -9.67 -0.43 -12.46
CA LEU A 148 -9.45 0.20 -11.17
C LEU A 148 -8.62 1.48 -11.34
N PRO A 149 -8.93 2.56 -10.62
CA PRO A 149 -8.07 3.74 -10.61
C PRO A 149 -6.71 3.40 -10.01
N TYR A 150 -5.66 3.98 -10.59
CA TYR A 150 -4.28 3.77 -10.17
C TYR A 150 -3.46 5.05 -10.33
N HIS A 151 -2.30 5.07 -9.70
CA HIS A 151 -1.34 6.17 -9.82
C HIS A 151 -0.10 5.77 -10.63
N THR A 152 0.53 6.75 -11.27
CA THR A 152 1.83 6.57 -11.94
C THR A 152 2.93 7.44 -11.32
N SER A 153 2.58 8.33 -10.40
CA SER A 153 3.52 9.21 -9.69
C SER A 153 3.08 9.44 -8.24
N TRP A 154 3.86 8.94 -7.27
CA TRP A 154 3.66 9.24 -5.85
C TRP A 154 3.99 10.69 -5.48
N VAL A 155 4.86 11.35 -6.26
CA VAL A 155 5.08 12.80 -6.12
C VAL A 155 3.79 13.56 -6.44
N LYS A 156 3.06 13.15 -7.49
CA LYS A 156 1.75 13.73 -7.78
C LYS A 156 0.74 13.44 -6.67
N VAL A 157 0.73 12.24 -6.11
CA VAL A 157 -0.12 11.90 -4.95
C VAL A 157 0.14 12.86 -3.78
N LEU A 158 1.40 13.11 -3.44
CA LEU A 158 1.78 14.07 -2.39
C LEU A 158 1.33 15.50 -2.75
N TRP A 159 1.57 15.92 -4.00
CA TRP A 159 1.17 17.23 -4.50
C TRP A 159 -0.34 17.46 -4.40
N ASP A 160 -1.12 16.51 -4.91
CA ASP A 160 -2.58 16.54 -4.86
C ASP A 160 -3.08 16.53 -3.41
N PHE A 161 -2.50 15.70 -2.54
CA PHE A 161 -2.92 15.64 -1.13
C PHE A 161 -2.69 16.96 -0.38
N VAL A 162 -1.66 17.73 -0.75
CA VAL A 162 -1.35 19.00 -0.11
C VAL A 162 -2.13 20.17 -0.71
N LEU A 163 -2.36 20.16 -2.02
CA LEU A 163 -2.85 21.33 -2.76
C LEU A 163 -4.27 21.19 -3.30
N ASN A 164 -4.79 19.97 -3.46
CA ASN A 164 -6.18 19.76 -3.86
C ASN A 164 -7.07 19.87 -2.63
N PRO A 165 -7.97 20.88 -2.55
CA PRO A 165 -8.85 21.03 -1.40
C PRO A 165 -9.70 19.79 -1.15
N ASP A 166 -10.11 19.06 -2.20
CA ASP A 166 -11.03 17.92 -2.13
C ASP A 166 -10.41 16.66 -1.50
N ILE A 167 -9.08 16.64 -1.36
CA ILE A 167 -8.32 15.50 -0.84
C ILE A 167 -7.73 15.90 0.50
N GLY A 168 -7.88 15.05 1.51
CA GLY A 168 -7.29 15.29 2.81
C GLY A 168 -7.54 14.17 3.81
N PRO A 169 -7.25 14.39 5.10
CA PRO A 169 -7.35 13.40 6.17
C PRO A 169 -8.69 12.64 6.25
N TYR A 170 -9.79 13.28 5.82
CA TYR A 170 -11.15 12.73 5.86
C TYR A 170 -11.59 12.09 4.54
N ALA A 171 -10.79 12.18 3.47
CA ALA A 171 -11.05 11.50 2.20
C ALA A 171 -10.78 9.99 2.37
N ARG A 172 -11.62 9.30 3.13
CA ARG A 172 -11.54 7.88 3.45
C ARG A 172 -12.94 7.30 3.54
N ILE A 173 -13.05 6.01 3.26
CA ILE A 173 -14.29 5.27 3.44
C ILE A 173 -14.32 4.67 4.85
N ARG A 174 -15.49 4.73 5.47
CA ARG A 174 -15.83 3.98 6.68
C ARG A 174 -17.02 3.08 6.38
N ARG A 175 -17.08 1.96 7.09
CA ARG A 175 -18.17 0.99 6.98
C ARG A 175 -18.95 0.95 8.26
N HIS A 176 -20.27 0.83 8.15
CA HIS A 176 -21.09 0.50 9.30
C HIS A 176 -20.78 -0.94 9.75
N PRO A 177 -20.79 -1.22 11.06
CA PRO A 177 -20.78 -2.60 11.55
C PRO A 177 -21.94 -3.36 10.90
N LYS A 178 -21.73 -4.64 10.56
CA LYS A 178 -22.84 -5.51 10.20
C LYS A 178 -23.86 -5.44 11.33
N LEU A 179 -25.08 -5.01 11.00
CA LEU A 179 -26.21 -5.25 11.90
C LEU A 179 -26.31 -6.77 12.00
N GLU A 180 -26.05 -7.32 13.18
CA GLU A 180 -26.43 -8.71 13.46
C GLU A 180 -27.94 -8.74 13.28
N THR A 181 -28.40 -9.30 12.17
CA THR A 181 -29.79 -9.68 12.03
C THR A 181 -30.05 -10.69 13.13
N GLU A 182 -30.74 -10.27 14.19
CA GLU A 182 -31.33 -11.16 15.17
C GLU A 182 -32.01 -12.29 14.40
N SER A 183 -31.46 -13.49 14.52
CA SER A 183 -32.17 -14.72 14.25
C SER A 183 -33.32 -14.77 15.26
N VAL A 184 -34.42 -14.09 14.94
CA VAL A 184 -35.70 -14.38 15.55
C VAL A 184 -36.05 -15.78 15.06
N GLU A 185 -35.61 -16.77 15.85
CA GLU A 185 -36.19 -18.10 15.86
C GLU A 185 -37.70 -17.91 15.94
N VAL A 186 -38.39 -18.11 14.81
CA VAL A 186 -39.80 -18.47 14.84
C VAL A 186 -39.84 -19.92 15.31
N GLY A 187 -39.60 -20.10 16.60
CA GLY A 187 -39.84 -21.30 17.35
C GLY A 187 -41.27 -21.28 17.89
N ALA A 188 -42.01 -22.34 17.55
CA ALA A 188 -43.16 -22.87 18.28
C ALA A 188 -44.45 -22.03 18.34
N SER A 189 -45.43 -22.43 17.53
CA SER A 189 -46.71 -22.96 18.03
C SER A 189 -47.35 -23.86 16.99
#